data_AF-A0A928CFZ5-F1
#
_entry.id   AF-A0A928CFZ5-F1
#
_cell.length_a   1.000
_cell.length_b   1.000
_cell.length_c   1.000
_cell.angle_alpha   90.00
_cell.angle_beta   90.00
_cell.angle_gamma   90.00
#
_symmetry.space_group_name_H-M   'P 1'
#
loop_
_entity.id
_entity.type
_entity.pdbx_description
1 polymer ?
#
loop_
_entity_poly.entity_id
_entity_poly.type
_entity_poly.pdbx_seq_one_letter_code
_entity_poly.pdbx_strand_id
1 'polypeptide(L)'
;MKKIIIILSVFFILFFVGCGLNSKLEGTKWESVVVDENTNSKDVTTYEFLPNEKFIIHYVPYLNSEPQYKFAIITTGTWWVDSINELSLASPKIEYPSYKEVESVNYTIEYSKEKLVLSNADETITLTRVK
;
A
#
# COMPACT_ATOMS: atom_id res chain seq x y z
N MET A 1 8.38 -22.32 36.89
CA MET A 1 8.87 -21.10 36.19
C MET A 1 9.44 -21.41 34.80
N LYS A 2 8.68 -22.06 33.91
CA LYS A 2 9.10 -22.35 32.51
C LYS A 2 8.16 -21.77 31.45
N LYS A 3 6.92 -21.42 31.83
CA LYS A 3 5.90 -20.89 30.91
C LYS A 3 6.10 -19.41 30.55
N ILE A 4 6.73 -18.62 31.42
CA ILE A 4 6.94 -17.16 31.22
C ILE A 4 8.03 -16.89 30.15
N ILE A 5 9.05 -17.74 30.05
CA ILE A 5 10.16 -17.56 29.10
C ILE A 5 9.71 -17.78 27.64
N ILE A 6 8.81 -18.73 27.40
CA ILE A 6 8.30 -19.03 26.05
C ILE A 6 7.38 -17.91 25.54
N ILE A 7 6.57 -17.32 26.42
CA ILE A 7 5.67 -16.21 26.04
C ILE A 7 6.48 -14.96 25.68
N LEU A 8 7.54 -14.64 26.44
CA LEU A 8 8.44 -13.52 26.08
C LEU A 8 9.17 -13.76 24.76
N SER A 9 9.63 -14.98 24.47
CA SER A 9 10.36 -15.26 23.22
C SER A 9 9.47 -15.15 21.97
N VAL A 10 8.20 -15.57 22.05
CA VAL A 10 7.27 -15.46 20.92
C VAL A 10 6.88 -14.00 20.67
N PHE A 11 6.68 -13.22 21.73
CA PHE A 11 6.42 -11.78 21.63
C PHE A 11 7.62 -11.01 21.04
N PHE A 12 8.84 -11.38 21.43
CA PHE A 12 10.07 -10.79 20.89
C PHE A 12 10.23 -11.08 19.38
N ILE A 13 9.91 -12.30 18.95
CA ILE A 13 9.97 -12.67 17.51
C ILE A 13 8.92 -11.90 16.71
N LEU A 14 7.68 -11.78 17.20
CA LEU A 14 6.63 -11.01 16.52
C LEU A 14 6.99 -9.53 16.37
N PHE A 15 7.60 -8.93 17.40
CA PHE A 15 8.02 -7.52 17.39
C PHE A 15 9.15 -7.25 16.38
N PHE A 16 10.14 -8.14 16.28
CA PHE A 16 11.22 -8.02 15.31
C PHE A 16 10.77 -8.25 13.86
N VAL A 17 9.78 -9.12 13.64
CA VAL A 17 9.32 -9.43 12.27
C VAL A 17 8.41 -8.33 11.71
N GLY A 18 7.55 -7.70 12.52
CA GLY A 18 6.79 -6.50 12.10
C GLY A 18 7.71 -5.34 11.72
N CYS A 19 8.78 -5.13 12.48
CA CYS A 19 9.82 -4.14 12.18
C CYS A 19 10.56 -4.45 10.85
N GLY A 20 10.75 -5.74 10.54
CA GLY A 20 11.38 -6.19 9.30
C GLY A 20 10.60 -5.87 8.04
N LEU A 21 9.26 -5.79 8.12
CA LEU A 21 8.42 -5.49 6.96
C LEU A 21 8.34 -3.97 6.68
N ASN A 22 8.24 -3.14 7.73
CA ASN A 22 8.35 -1.68 7.60
C ASN A 22 9.63 -1.29 6.84
N SER A 23 10.78 -1.84 7.24
CA SER A 23 12.07 -1.59 6.58
C SER A 23 12.16 -2.09 5.12
N LYS A 24 11.26 -2.98 4.68
CA LYS A 24 11.23 -3.50 3.31
C LYS A 24 10.37 -2.65 2.38
N LEU A 25 9.33 -2.01 2.91
CA LEU A 25 8.42 -1.17 2.14
C LEU A 25 8.87 0.29 2.13
N GLU A 26 9.48 0.80 3.20
CA GLU A 26 9.95 2.18 3.23
C GLU A 26 10.95 2.48 2.10
N GLY A 27 10.76 3.59 1.40
CA GLY A 27 11.55 4.02 0.26
C GLY A 27 11.32 3.21 -1.02
N THR A 28 10.24 2.42 -1.10
CA THR A 28 9.92 1.62 -2.28
C THR A 28 8.75 2.18 -3.08
N LYS A 29 8.79 1.91 -4.38
CA LYS A 29 7.78 2.30 -5.35
C LYS A 29 7.24 1.07 -6.08
N TRP A 30 5.93 1.03 -6.25
CA TRP A 30 5.21 -0.08 -6.83
C TRP A 30 4.15 0.42 -7.82
N GLU A 31 3.78 -0.40 -8.79
CA GLU A 31 2.74 -0.06 -9.76
C GLU A 31 1.77 -1.21 -10.02
N SER A 32 0.51 -0.85 -10.23
CA SER A 32 -0.51 -1.68 -10.86
C SER A 32 -0.80 -1.10 -12.24
N VAL A 33 -0.88 -1.97 -13.24
CA VAL A 33 -1.21 -1.59 -14.62
C VAL A 33 -2.42 -2.39 -15.06
N VAL A 34 -3.50 -1.70 -15.39
CA VAL A 34 -4.70 -2.28 -16.00
C VAL A 34 -4.74 -1.86 -17.46
N VAL A 35 -4.90 -2.81 -18.36
CA VAL A 35 -4.92 -2.56 -19.80
C VAL A 35 -6.31 -2.89 -20.34
N ASP A 36 -6.96 -1.91 -20.96
CA ASP A 36 -8.18 -2.15 -21.74
C ASP A 36 -7.78 -2.66 -23.14
N GLU A 37 -8.04 -3.94 -23.39
CA GLU A 37 -7.69 -4.60 -24.65
C GLU A 37 -8.43 -4.02 -25.87
N ASN A 38 -9.61 -3.42 -25.67
CA ASN A 38 -10.42 -2.90 -26.77
C ASN A 38 -9.90 -1.55 -27.28
N THR A 39 -9.35 -0.74 -26.38
CA THR A 39 -8.86 0.62 -26.68
C THR A 39 -7.33 0.71 -26.67
N ASN A 40 -6.64 -0.36 -26.24
CA ASN A 40 -5.20 -0.38 -25.93
C ASN A 40 -4.79 0.72 -24.93
N SER A 41 -5.75 1.16 -24.12
CA SER A 41 -5.55 2.17 -23.10
C SER A 41 -5.03 1.55 -21.82
N LYS A 42 -4.23 2.31 -21.06
CA LYS A 42 -3.56 1.83 -19.86
C LYS A 42 -3.84 2.74 -18.69
N ASP A 43 -4.34 2.15 -17.63
CA ASP A 43 -4.49 2.79 -16.34
C ASP A 43 -3.33 2.36 -15.46
N VAL A 44 -2.58 3.34 -14.94
CA VAL A 44 -1.42 3.09 -14.09
C VAL A 44 -1.68 3.68 -12.73
N THR A 45 -1.61 2.82 -11.70
CA THR A 45 -1.65 3.24 -10.30
C THR A 45 -0.30 2.99 -9.66
N THR A 46 0.36 4.04 -9.21
CA THR A 46 1.66 3.99 -8.54
C THR A 46 1.49 4.18 -7.04
N TYR A 47 2.17 3.37 -6.24
CA TYR A 47 2.21 3.43 -4.78
C TYR A 47 3.65 3.71 -4.34
N GLU A 48 3.85 4.76 -3.58
CA GLU A 48 5.14 5.14 -3.02
C GLU A 48 5.06 5.16 -1.50
N PHE A 49 5.86 4.32 -0.85
CA PHE A 49 5.96 4.24 0.60
C PHE A 49 7.17 5.05 1.06
N LEU A 50 6.91 6.20 1.65
CA LEU A 50 7.91 7.17 2.08
C LEU A 50 8.34 6.94 3.54
N PRO A 51 9.51 7.51 3.95
CA PRO A 51 9.91 7.56 5.34
C PRO A 51 8.90 8.23 6.25
N ASN A 52 8.93 7.87 7.54
CA ASN A 52 8.01 8.34 8.58
C ASN A 52 6.54 7.99 8.27
N GLU A 53 6.29 6.76 7.82
CA GLU A 53 4.94 6.21 7.71
C GLU A 53 4.04 6.99 6.75
N LYS A 54 4.60 7.67 5.74
CA LYS A 54 3.83 8.41 4.72
C LYS A 54 3.72 7.60 3.45
N PHE A 55 2.60 7.68 2.75
CA PHE A 55 2.48 7.09 1.41
C PHE A 55 1.85 8.07 0.42
N ILE A 56 2.12 7.83 -0.85
CA ILE A 56 1.48 8.53 -1.96
C ILE A 56 0.98 7.51 -2.98
N ILE A 57 -0.27 7.64 -3.40
CA ILE A 57 -0.87 6.90 -4.51
C ILE A 57 -1.12 7.88 -5.65
N HIS A 58 -0.58 7.58 -6.82
CA HIS A 58 -0.82 8.32 -8.06
C HIS A 58 -1.58 7.43 -9.04
N TYR A 59 -2.80 7.81 -9.39
CA TYR A 59 -3.57 7.18 -10.47
C TYR A 59 -3.52 8.04 -11.73
N VAL A 60 -3.09 7.44 -12.83
CA VAL A 60 -3.02 8.04 -14.16
C VAL A 60 -3.90 7.20 -15.10
N PRO A 61 -5.09 7.69 -15.47
CA PRO A 61 -5.96 6.99 -16.41
C PRO A 61 -5.47 7.17 -17.86
N TYR A 62 -5.77 6.18 -18.69
CA TYR A 62 -5.71 6.26 -20.14
C TYR A 62 -4.38 6.72 -20.78
N LEU A 63 -3.24 6.20 -20.34
CA LEU A 63 -1.90 6.64 -20.76
C LEU A 63 -1.64 6.59 -22.28
N ASN A 64 -2.41 5.82 -23.04
CA ASN A 64 -2.21 5.58 -24.48
C ASN A 64 -3.30 6.15 -25.41
N SER A 65 -4.45 6.59 -24.90
CA SER A 65 -5.45 7.28 -25.74
C SER A 65 -5.10 8.76 -25.85
N GLU A 66 -5.45 9.42 -26.96
CA GLU A 66 -5.21 10.85 -27.17
C GLU A 66 -5.54 11.69 -25.91
N PRO A 67 -4.72 12.71 -25.58
CA PRO A 67 -4.47 13.20 -24.22
C PRO A 67 -5.56 14.15 -23.70
N GLN A 68 -6.82 13.83 -23.97
CA GLN A 68 -7.92 14.77 -23.84
C GLN A 68 -8.24 15.09 -22.37
N TYR A 69 -7.84 14.25 -21.41
CA TYR A 69 -7.98 14.51 -19.97
C TYR A 69 -6.78 13.97 -19.17
N LYS A 70 -5.77 14.82 -18.94
CA LYS A 70 -4.65 14.53 -18.03
C LYS A 70 -4.99 14.98 -16.61
N PHE A 71 -5.91 14.31 -15.92
CA PHE A 71 -6.01 14.47 -14.47
C PHE A 71 -5.35 13.28 -13.80
N ALA A 72 -4.39 13.55 -12.92
CA ALA A 72 -3.84 12.55 -12.01
C ALA A 72 -4.60 12.67 -10.70
N ILE A 73 -5.11 11.57 -10.19
CA ILE A 73 -5.63 11.53 -8.82
C ILE A 73 -4.45 11.21 -7.92
N ILE A 74 -4.16 12.11 -6.98
CA ILE A 74 -3.09 11.93 -5.99
C ILE A 74 -3.76 11.81 -4.62
N THR A 75 -3.56 10.66 -3.98
CA THR A 75 -3.98 10.44 -2.61
C THR A 75 -2.73 10.32 -1.75
N THR A 76 -2.68 11.05 -0.65
CA THR A 76 -1.61 10.95 0.35
C THR A 76 -2.19 10.48 1.67
N GLY A 77 -1.39 9.80 2.47
CA GLY A 77 -1.84 9.32 3.77
C GLY A 77 -0.72 8.77 4.62
N THR A 78 -1.11 8.09 5.68
CA THR A 78 -0.23 7.39 6.60
C THR A 78 -0.37 5.87 6.46
N TRP A 79 0.72 5.13 6.56
CA TRP A 79 0.73 3.68 6.52
C TRP A 79 1.50 3.11 7.70
N TRP A 80 1.10 1.93 8.15
CA TRP A 80 1.85 1.18 9.15
C TRP A 80 1.60 -0.32 8.98
N VAL A 81 2.52 -1.12 9.48
CA VAL A 81 2.40 -2.57 9.51
C VAL A 81 1.88 -2.99 10.89
N ASP A 82 0.65 -3.53 10.93
CA ASP A 82 0.02 -4.01 12.17
C ASP A 82 0.61 -5.35 12.62
N SER A 83 0.94 -6.23 11.66
CA SER A 83 1.51 -7.54 11.90
C SER A 83 2.34 -8.02 10.71
N ILE A 84 2.96 -9.19 10.82
CA ILE A 84 3.92 -9.73 9.82
C ILE A 84 3.36 -9.70 8.39
N ASN A 85 2.04 -9.85 8.23
CA ASN A 85 1.37 -9.90 6.93
C ASN A 85 0.20 -8.90 6.84
N GLU A 86 0.15 -7.87 7.68
CA GLU A 86 -0.95 -6.89 7.66
C GLU A 86 -0.41 -5.48 7.49
N LEU A 87 -0.94 -4.77 6.50
CA LEU A 87 -0.62 -3.39 6.17
C LEU A 87 -1.90 -2.55 6.26
N SER A 88 -1.84 -1.47 7.02
CA SER A 88 -2.90 -0.47 7.10
C SER A 88 -2.53 0.75 6.28
N LEU A 89 -3.46 1.20 5.44
CA LEU A 89 -3.37 2.46 4.69
C LEU A 89 -4.48 3.38 5.16
N ALA A 90 -4.10 4.55 5.66
CA ALA A 90 -5.04 5.52 6.21
C ALA A 90 -4.92 6.83 5.44
N SER A 91 -5.99 7.24 4.77
CA SER A 91 -6.02 8.48 3.99
C SER A 91 -7.02 9.47 4.58
N PRO A 92 -6.73 10.79 4.51
CA PRO A 92 -7.70 11.81 4.86
C PRO A 92 -8.96 11.73 4.00
N LYS A 93 -10.14 11.77 4.62
CA LYS A 93 -11.36 12.09 3.87
C LYS A 93 -11.50 13.61 3.74
N ILE A 94 -11.41 14.13 2.51
CA ILE A 94 -11.61 15.56 2.25
C ILE A 94 -13.11 15.81 2.01
N GLU A 95 -13.84 16.23 3.06
CA GLU A 95 -15.21 16.74 2.95
C GLU A 95 -15.21 18.26 3.17
N TYR A 96 -15.14 19.05 2.10
CA TYR A 96 -15.10 20.51 2.20
C TYR A 96 -16.28 21.08 3.04
N PRO A 97 -16.07 22.03 3.96
CA PRO A 97 -14.83 22.78 4.27
C PRO A 97 -13.98 22.18 5.40
N SER A 98 -14.28 20.97 5.88
CA SER A 98 -13.65 20.39 7.07
C SER A 98 -12.87 19.12 6.77
N TYR A 99 -11.68 19.01 7.34
CA TYR A 99 -10.97 17.73 7.39
C TYR A 99 -11.78 16.76 8.26
N LYS A 100 -12.17 15.61 7.73
CA LYS A 100 -12.89 14.58 8.47
C LYS A 100 -12.13 13.26 8.45
N GLU A 101 -12.57 12.42 9.38
CA GLU A 101 -12.04 11.14 9.86
C GLU A 101 -11.23 10.35 8.82
N VAL A 102 -10.09 9.84 9.29
CA VAL A 102 -9.18 8.99 8.53
C VAL A 102 -9.78 7.59 8.52
N GLU A 103 -10.38 7.18 7.40
CA GLU A 103 -10.74 5.77 7.21
C GLU A 103 -9.46 4.99 6.85
N SER A 104 -9.11 4.04 7.71
CA SER A 104 -8.02 3.10 7.46
C SER A 104 -8.55 1.86 6.77
N VAL A 105 -7.90 1.46 5.68
CA VAL A 105 -8.15 0.19 5.01
C VAL A 105 -7.01 -0.77 5.34
N ASN A 106 -7.37 -1.95 5.80
CA ASN A 106 -6.42 -2.98 6.21
C ASN A 106 -6.31 -4.02 5.11
N TYR A 107 -5.08 -4.37 4.76
CA TYR A 107 -4.77 -5.38 3.76
C TYR A 107 -3.95 -6.50 4.39
N THR A 108 -4.29 -7.73 4.06
CA THR A 108 -3.33 -8.84 4.12
C THR A 108 -2.34 -8.67 2.98
N ILE A 109 -1.06 -8.91 3.25
CA ILE A 109 0.00 -8.73 2.27
C ILE A 109 0.75 -10.02 1.95
N GLU A 110 1.11 -10.18 0.68
CA GLU A 110 2.12 -11.14 0.23
C GLU A 110 3.26 -10.35 -0.43
N TYR A 111 4.44 -10.39 0.20
CA TYR A 111 5.59 -9.62 -0.24
C TYR A 111 6.69 -10.50 -0.82
N SER A 112 7.22 -10.10 -1.98
CA SER A 112 8.47 -10.59 -2.57
C SER A 112 9.31 -9.41 -3.07
N LYS A 113 10.52 -9.69 -3.56
CA LYS A 113 11.42 -8.63 -4.06
C LYS A 113 10.82 -7.81 -5.21
N GLU A 114 9.99 -8.42 -6.05
CA GLU A 114 9.49 -7.82 -7.30
C GLU A 114 7.96 -7.70 -7.34
N LYS A 115 7.26 -8.37 -6.44
CA LYS A 115 5.80 -8.42 -6.38
C LYS A 115 5.31 -8.15 -4.96
N LEU A 116 4.30 -7.29 -4.85
CA LEU A 116 3.55 -7.02 -3.63
C LEU A 116 2.07 -7.25 -3.94
N VAL A 117 1.40 -8.12 -3.18
CA VAL A 117 -0.04 -8.35 -3.30
C VAL A 117 -0.71 -7.82 -2.05
N LEU A 118 -1.72 -6.98 -2.20
CA LEU A 118 -2.55 -6.44 -1.13
C LEU A 118 -3.95 -7.02 -1.30
N SER A 119 -4.50 -7.66 -0.26
CA SER A 119 -5.82 -8.30 -0.30
C SER A 119 -6.66 -7.91 0.91
N ASN A 120 -7.92 -7.54 0.69
CA ASN A 120 -8.90 -7.38 1.74
C ASN A 120 -10.20 -8.12 1.35
N ALA A 121 -11.32 -7.85 2.01
CA ALA A 121 -12.59 -8.51 1.71
C ALA A 121 -13.20 -8.07 0.36
N ASP A 122 -12.86 -6.88 -0.12
CA ASP A 122 -13.50 -6.23 -1.26
C ASP A 122 -12.65 -6.33 -2.54
N GLU A 123 -11.32 -6.40 -2.41
CA GLU A 123 -10.40 -6.36 -3.55
C GLU A 123 -9.06 -7.08 -3.33
N THR A 124 -8.39 -7.37 -4.44
CA THR A 124 -7.00 -7.85 -4.48
C THR A 124 -6.21 -7.02 -5.49
N ILE A 125 -5.18 -6.33 -5.01
CA ILE A 125 -4.32 -5.46 -5.79
C ILE A 125 -2.97 -6.16 -5.96
N THR A 126 -2.59 -6.45 -7.20
CA THR A 126 -1.25 -6.94 -7.52
C THR A 126 -0.38 -5.79 -8.01
N LEU A 127 0.75 -5.61 -7.34
CA LEU A 127 1.71 -4.55 -7.58
C LEU A 127 3.06 -5.13 -8.00
N THR A 128 3.69 -4.49 -8.97
CA THR A 128 5.05 -4.81 -9.44
C THR A 128 6.02 -3.73 -8.98
N ARG A 129 7.22 -4.12 -8.57
CA ARG A 129 8.23 -3.17 -8.10
C ARG A 129 8.74 -2.29 -9.24
N VAL A 130 8.71 -0.98 -9.02
CA VAL A 130 9.34 0.00 -9.90
C VAL A 130 10.81 0.14 -9.47
N LYS A 131 11.74 -0.06 -10.42
CA LYS A 131 13.18 0.03 -10.18
C LYS A 131 13.66 1.48 -10.15
#